data_AF-A0A0E3SF17-F1
#
_entry.id   AF-A0A0E3SF17-F1
#
_cell.length_a   1.000
_cell.length_b   1.000
_cell.length_c   1.000
_cell.angle_alpha   90.00
_cell.angle_beta   90.00
_cell.angle_gamma   90.00
#
_symmetry.space_group_name_H-M   'P 1'
#
loop_
_entity.id
_entity.type
_entity.pdbx_description
1 polymer ?
#
loop_
_entity_poly.entity_id
_entity_poly.type
_entity_poly.pdbx_seq_one_letter_code
_entity_poly.pdbx_strand_id
1 'polypeptide(L)' 'MTNKNQNIGEQELVITKIFNAPRELVWKAWTDPERVKRWWGPKGFTSPVSEIDFRVGGAYLN' A
#
# COMPACT_ATOMS: atom_id res chain seq x y z
N MET A 1 -9.36 20.10 7.78
CA MET A 1 -8.10 20.49 8.46
C MET A 1 -6.95 19.88 7.66
N THR A 2 -6.32 20.64 6.77
CA THR A 2 -5.18 20.16 5.99
C THR A 2 -3.93 20.69 6.66
N ASN A 3 -3.23 19.83 7.41
CA ASN A 3 -2.01 20.22 8.11
C ASN A 3 -0.86 20.28 7.11
N LYS A 4 -0.70 21.43 6.46
CA LYS A 4 0.47 21.74 5.62
C LYS A 4 1.64 22.11 6.53
N ASN A 5 2.30 21.10 7.07
CA ASN A 5 3.61 21.27 7.68
C ASN A 5 4.44 20.03 7.34
N GLN A 6 5.04 20.01 6.16
CA GLN A 6 5.92 18.93 5.76
C GLN A 6 7.12 19.55 5.04
N ASN A 7 8.29 19.47 5.66
CA ASN A 7 9.58 19.62 4.99
C ASN A 7 9.74 18.38 4.08
N ILE A 8 9.03 18.36 2.96
CA ILE A 8 9.13 17.29 1.96
C ILE A 8 10.43 17.54 1.19
N GLY A 9 11.35 16.59 1.24
CA GLY A 9 12.59 16.67 0.48
C GLY A 9 12.29 16.75 -1.03
N GLU A 10 13.22 17.29 -1.82
CA GLU A 10 13.02 17.49 -3.28
C GLU A 10 12.67 16.20 -4.06
N GLN A 11 12.93 15.02 -3.47
CA GLN A 11 12.70 13.71 -4.06
C GLN A 11 11.64 12.88 -3.31
N GLU A 12 10.81 13.50 -2.47
CA GLU A 12 9.78 12.80 -1.71
C GLU A 12 8.39 12.99 -2.32
N LEU A 13 7.65 11.89 -2.45
CA LEU A 13 6.25 11.89 -2.85
C LEU A 13 5.38 11.43 -1.67
N VAL A 14 4.52 12.33 -1.18
CA VAL A 14 3.57 12.03 -0.10
C VAL A 14 2.16 11.88 -0.67
N ILE A 15 1.56 10.71 -0.47
CA ILE A 15 0.17 10.43 -0.87
C ILE A 15 -0.68 10.28 0.38
N THR A 16 -1.73 11.12 0.51
CA THR A 16 -2.72 11.01 1.60
C THR A 16 -4.07 10.60 1.03
N LYS A 17 -4.67 9.55 1.59
CA LYS A 17 -6.01 9.08 1.20
C LYS A 17 -6.83 8.70 2.43
N ILE A 18 -8.09 9.12 2.45
CA ILE A 18 -9.04 8.80 3.50
C ILE A 18 -9.88 7.60 3.05
N PHE A 19 -10.00 6.59 3.92
CA PHE A 19 -10.81 5.41 3.67
C PHE A 19 -11.92 5.33 4.71
N ASN A 20 -13.16 5.13 4.26
CA ASN A 20 -14.28 4.77 5.13
C ASN A 20 -14.23 3.26 5.42
N ALA A 21 -13.19 2.84 6.15
CA ALA A 21 -12.95 1.45 6.51
C ALA A 21 -12.20 1.36 7.84
N PRO A 22 -12.36 0.28 8.62
CA PRO A 22 -11.55 0.04 9.81
C PRO A 22 -10.05 -0.03 9.49
N ARG A 23 -9.21 0.43 10.41
CA ARG A 23 -7.75 0.45 10.26
C ARG A 23 -7.19 -0.95 9.95
N GLU A 24 -7.73 -1.97 10.61
CA GLU A 24 -7.31 -3.36 10.45
C GLU A 24 -7.54 -3.86 9.03
N LEU A 25 -8.62 -3.41 8.38
CA LEU A 25 -8.93 -3.78 7.01
C LEU A 25 -7.98 -3.09 6.02
N VAL A 26 -7.69 -1.80 6.27
CA VAL A 26 -6.69 -1.06 5.48
C VAL A 26 -5.33 -1.72 5.61
N TRP A 27 -4.92 -2.11 6.83
CA TRP A 27 -3.67 -2.83 7.05
C TRP A 27 -3.62 -4.14 6.26
N LYS A 28 -4.65 -4.98 6.38
CA LYS A 28 -4.73 -6.24 5.61
C LYS A 28 -4.64 -6.04 4.10
N ALA A 29 -5.11 -4.92 3.55
CA ALA A 29 -4.98 -4.65 2.13
C ALA A 29 -3.51 -4.58 1.64
N TRP A 30 -2.56 -4.28 2.54
CA TRP A 30 -1.14 -4.20 2.24
C TRP A 30 -0.34 -5.43 2.68
N THR A 31 -0.86 -6.21 3.62
CA THR A 31 -0.09 -7.31 4.25
C THR A 31 -0.56 -8.70 3.86
N ASP A 32 -1.76 -8.83 3.30
CA ASP A 32 -2.34 -10.09 2.83
C ASP A 32 -2.11 -10.21 1.31
N PRO A 33 -1.29 -11.17 0.84
CA PRO A 33 -0.96 -11.32 -0.58
C PRO A 33 -2.20 -11.43 -1.48
N GLU A 34 -3.24 -12.12 -1.01
CA GLU A 34 -4.48 -12.33 -1.78
C GLU A 34 -5.32 -11.06 -1.91
N ARG A 35 -5.09 -10.06 -1.04
CA ARG A 35 -5.72 -8.74 -1.14
C ARG A 35 -4.90 -7.81 -1.99
N VAL A 36 -3.58 -7.83 -1.84
CA VAL A 36 -2.64 -7.04 -2.66
C VAL A 36 -2.88 -7.29 -4.15
N LYS A 37 -2.97 -8.55 -4.57
CA LYS A 37 -3.21 -8.93 -5.98
C LYS A 37 -4.43 -8.24 -6.61
N ARG A 38 -5.42 -7.86 -5.80
CA ARG A 38 -6.69 -7.28 -6.27
C ARG A 38 -6.58 -5.80 -6.61
N TRP A 39 -5.59 -5.09 -6.10
CA TRP A 39 -5.52 -3.63 -6.25
C TRP A 39 -4.14 -3.10 -6.67
N TRP A 40 -3.07 -3.90 -6.54
CA TRP A 40 -1.71 -3.48 -6.87
C TRP A 40 -1.54 -3.14 -8.36
N GLY A 41 -2.17 -3.93 -9.24
CA GLY A 41 -2.18 -3.67 -10.66
C GLY A 41 -3.10 -2.49 -11.04
N PRO A 42 -2.74 -1.68 -12.06
CA PRO A 42 -3.68 -0.74 -12.66
C PRO A 42 -4.95 -1.45 -13.12
N LYS A 43 -6.07 -0.73 -13.18
CA LYS A 43 -7.34 -1.29 -13.66
C LYS A 43 -7.15 -1.93 -15.05
N GLY A 44 -7.50 -3.21 -15.18
CA GLY A 44 -7.33 -3.99 -16.41
C GLY A 44 -6.10 -4.89 -16.43
N PHE A 45 -5.22 -4.80 -15.43
CA PHE A 45 -4.09 -5.70 -15.24
C PHE A 45 -4.41 -6.75 -14.16
N THR A 46 -3.70 -7.87 -14.22
CA THR A 46 -3.72 -8.88 -13.16
C THR A 46 -2.34 -8.99 -12.54
N SER A 47 -2.27 -9.21 -11.24
CA SER A 47 -1.04 -9.62 -10.53
C SER A 47 -1.13 -11.12 -10.28
N PRO A 48 -0.57 -11.97 -11.17
CA PRO A 48 -0.71 -13.42 -11.06
C PRO A 48 0.05 -14.00 -9.87
N VAL A 49 1.11 -13.32 -9.43
CA VAL A 49 1.94 -13.70 -8.29
C VAL A 49 1.92 -12.55 -7.27
N SER A 50 1.86 -12.90 -6.00
CA SER A 50 2.19 -11.99 -4.91
C SER A 50 2.72 -12.85 -3.78
N GLU A 51 3.98 -12.62 -3.43
CA GLU A 51 4.65 -13.25 -2.31
C GLU A 51 5.14 -12.16 -1.37
N ILE A 52 4.75 -12.27 -0.11
CA ILE A 52 5.05 -11.27 0.92
C ILE A 52 5.63 -12.01 2.11
N ASP A 53 6.93 -11.81 2.35
CA ASP A 53 7.56 -12.16 3.63
C ASP A 53 7.36 -10.99 4.60
N PHE A 54 6.23 -10.99 5.31
CA PHE A 54 5.77 -9.83 6.07
C PHE A 54 6.49 -9.69 7.44
N ARG A 55 7.79 -9.41 7.39
CA ARG A 55 8.66 -9.12 8.53
C ARG A 55 9.73 -8.11 8.16
N VAL A 56 10.39 -7.52 9.15
CA VAL A 56 11.51 -6.61 8.92
C VAL A 56 12.63 -7.34 8.17
N GLY A 57 13.06 -6.77 7.04
CA GLY A 57 14.06 -7.37 6.15
C GLY A 57 13.53 -8.49 5.25
N GLY A 58 12.22 -8.77 5.26
CA GLY A 58 11.59 -9.73 4.36
C GLY A 58 11.46 -9.21 2.92
N ALA A 59 11.42 -10.14 1.97
CA ALA A 59 11.26 -9.83 0.55
C ALA A 59 9.79 -9.65 0.16
N TYR A 60 9.57 -8.88 -0.90
CA TYR A 60 8.27 -8.64 -1.51
C TYR A 60 8.39 -8.85 -3.03
N LEU A 61 7.56 -9.71 -3.58
CA LEU A 61 7.47 -9.98 -5.01
C LEU A 61 6.02 -9.82 -5.48
N ASN A 62 5.84 -9.09 -6.57
CA ASN A 62 4.55 -8.63 -7.10
C ASN A 62 4.54 -8.60 -8.63
#